data_AF-A0A2E2MM29-F1
#
_entry.id   AF-A0A2E2MM29-F1
#
_cell.length_a   1.000
_cell.length_b   1.000
_cell.length_c   1.000
_cell.angle_alpha   90.00
_cell.angle_beta   90.00
_cell.angle_gamma   90.00
#
_symmetry.space_group_name_H-M   'P 1'
#
loop_
_entity.id
_entity.type
_entity.pdbx_description
1 polymer ?
#
loop_
_entity_poly.entity_id
_entity_poly.type
_entity_poly.pdbx_seq_one_letter_code
_entity_poly.pdbx_strand_id
1 'polypeptide(L)'
;MAFTPRRSLDRLRAAPPLARRVAVALPLVAILGYVVFWFTVAGVAERQVGAWISAQAEHKITITHGPLTTGGFPFRIAVRIDSPAAEWPGGTWAGPTLTLSAAPWDWRRLNWRADGVHHLGWTGRDGQVRQATLTARHLEGWGEASPGGLPRIEAWLTDGALELADGGLGGPVTARGVLAQILPPRADDGEAAGDGTPRLPLSLDAKAVSLPPGLGTVLGNTIDRLALEMSLNGPIGTGPWPAPALAWRDAGGVLEVNQLGLVHGPLNMTGEGTLAIDPAGQPEGAFTARVTGFAETVEALRKAGIVENRAADAVQIILGLLARGPAGGPKTLDVPMTLQDRTLSLGAVTLLRLKPVDWFRPPGS
;
A
#
# COMPACT_ATOMS: atom_id res chain seq x y z
N MET A 1 43.17 -33.06 39.05
CA MET A 1 42.00 -32.59 38.28
C MET A 1 40.76 -33.24 38.85
N ALA A 2 39.96 -32.51 39.63
CA ALA A 2 38.72 -33.02 40.21
C ALA A 2 37.58 -32.07 39.86
N PHE A 3 36.60 -32.59 39.13
CA PHE A 3 35.38 -31.89 38.72
C PHE A 3 34.54 -31.55 39.96
N THR A 4 34.15 -30.28 40.08
CA THR A 4 33.14 -29.78 41.04
C THR A 4 31.77 -30.41 40.76
N PRO A 5 31.05 -30.93 41.78
CA PRO A 5 29.75 -31.55 41.58
C PRO A 5 28.67 -30.48 41.35
N ARG A 6 27.79 -30.77 40.38
CA ARG A 6 26.55 -30.05 40.08
C ARG A 6 25.73 -29.85 41.36
N ARG A 7 25.40 -28.60 41.71
CA ARG A 7 24.35 -28.28 42.69
C ARG A 7 23.04 -28.92 42.24
N SER A 8 22.64 -29.96 42.95
CA SER A 8 21.47 -30.78 42.66
C SER A 8 20.17 -30.05 42.96
N LEU A 9 19.14 -30.37 42.16
CA LEU A 9 17.74 -29.99 42.27
C LEU A 9 17.05 -30.62 43.52
N ASP A 10 17.74 -30.80 44.63
CA ASP A 10 17.25 -31.59 45.78
C ASP A 10 16.33 -30.83 46.75
N ARG A 11 16.18 -29.51 46.61
CA ARG A 11 15.30 -28.73 47.51
C ARG A 11 13.80 -28.99 47.31
N LEU A 12 13.39 -29.68 46.25
CA LEU A 12 11.97 -30.01 46.01
C LEU A 12 11.48 -31.26 46.76
N ARG A 13 12.36 -32.01 47.44
CA ARG A 13 11.98 -33.25 48.17
C ARG A 13 11.57 -33.04 49.64
N ALA A 14 11.76 -31.86 50.21
CA ALA A 14 11.47 -31.57 51.63
C ALA A 14 10.28 -30.61 51.86
N ALA A 15 9.44 -30.37 50.86
CA ALA A 15 8.25 -29.52 51.01
C ALA A 15 7.07 -30.32 51.60
N PRO A 16 6.28 -29.77 52.55
CA PRO A 16 5.12 -30.45 53.12
C PRO A 16 4.13 -30.86 52.02
N PRO A 17 3.32 -31.93 52.20
CA PRO A 17 2.43 -32.47 51.17
C PRO A 17 1.46 -31.43 50.59
N LEU A 18 1.13 -30.41 51.38
CA LEU A 18 0.30 -29.28 50.98
C LEU A 18 1.03 -28.34 50.00
N ALA A 19 2.32 -28.05 50.22
CA ALA A 19 3.14 -27.26 49.29
C ALA A 19 3.36 -27.97 47.95
N ARG A 20 3.49 -29.31 47.94
CA ARG A 20 3.57 -30.11 46.70
C ARG A 20 2.23 -30.13 45.95
N ARG A 21 1.10 -30.25 46.67
CA ARG A 21 -0.24 -30.15 46.07
C ARG A 21 -0.51 -28.76 45.51
N VAL A 22 -0.14 -27.70 46.21
CA VAL A 22 -0.24 -26.31 45.73
C VAL A 22 0.68 -26.09 44.52
N ALA A 23 1.90 -26.62 44.54
CA ALA A 23 2.84 -26.52 43.41
C ALA A 23 2.35 -27.22 42.13
N VAL A 24 1.50 -28.25 42.24
CA VAL A 24 0.87 -28.93 41.10
C VAL A 24 -0.49 -28.33 40.75
N ALA A 25 -1.29 -27.91 41.73
CA ALA A 25 -2.60 -27.33 41.52
C ALA A 25 -2.51 -25.94 40.86
N LEU A 26 -1.54 -25.12 41.25
CA LEU A 26 -1.36 -23.78 40.69
C LEU A 26 -1.16 -23.76 39.16
N PRO A 27 -0.24 -24.54 38.56
CA PRO A 27 -0.10 -24.59 37.11
C PRO A 27 -1.33 -25.20 36.41
N LEU A 28 -2.01 -26.17 37.03
CA LEU A 28 -3.25 -26.73 36.47
C LEU A 28 -4.37 -25.69 36.44
N VAL A 29 -4.54 -24.92 37.51
CA VAL A 29 -5.50 -23.81 37.57
C VAL A 29 -5.13 -22.73 36.55
N ALA A 30 -3.85 -22.40 36.41
CA ALA A 30 -3.39 -21.44 35.40
C ALA A 30 -3.67 -21.93 33.97
N ILE A 31 -3.43 -23.21 33.67
CA ILE A 31 -3.74 -23.82 32.36
C ILE A 31 -5.24 -23.80 32.10
N LEU A 32 -6.06 -24.23 33.07
CA LEU A 32 -7.52 -24.22 32.93
C LEU A 32 -8.06 -22.80 32.77
N GLY A 33 -7.55 -21.85 33.56
CA GLY A 33 -7.87 -20.43 33.44
C GLY A 33 -7.51 -19.87 32.07
N TYR A 34 -6.33 -20.24 31.54
CA TYR A 34 -5.91 -19.83 30.20
C TYR A 34 -6.80 -20.42 29.10
N VAL A 35 -7.20 -21.69 29.21
CA VAL A 35 -8.13 -22.34 28.28
C VAL A 35 -9.46 -21.58 28.26
N VAL A 36 -10.05 -21.30 29.42
CA VAL A 36 -11.30 -20.53 29.53
C VAL A 36 -11.15 -19.13 28.94
N PHE A 37 -10.04 -18.44 29.28
CA PHE A 37 -9.71 -17.13 28.73
C PHE A 37 -9.66 -17.16 27.20
N TRP A 38 -8.90 -18.11 26.62
CA TRP A 38 -8.71 -18.20 25.18
C TRP A 38 -10.03 -18.42 24.44
N PHE A 39 -10.87 -19.38 24.89
CA PHE A 39 -12.17 -19.63 24.26
C PHE A 39 -13.14 -18.46 24.40
N THR A 40 -13.03 -17.69 25.50
CA THR A 40 -13.81 -16.45 25.67
C THR A 40 -13.41 -15.39 24.66
N VAL A 41 -12.10 -15.14 24.50
CA VAL A 41 -11.58 -14.18 23.52
C VAL A 41 -11.90 -14.61 22.09
N ALA A 42 -11.76 -15.89 21.76
CA ALA A 42 -12.13 -16.45 20.47
C ALA A 42 -13.60 -16.16 20.10
N GLY A 43 -14.52 -16.41 21.05
CA GLY A 43 -15.94 -16.13 20.85
C GLY A 43 -16.25 -14.63 20.73
N VAL A 44 -15.50 -13.77 21.43
CA VAL A 44 -15.65 -12.30 21.29
C VAL A 44 -15.20 -11.85 19.90
N ALA A 45 -14.05 -12.34 19.42
CA ALA A 45 -13.52 -11.97 18.11
C ALA A 45 -14.49 -12.32 16.98
N GLU A 46 -15.04 -13.53 16.98
CA GLU A 46 -16.03 -13.97 15.97
C GLU A 46 -17.28 -13.08 15.96
N ARG A 47 -17.82 -12.76 17.14
CA ARG A 47 -18.98 -11.86 17.26
C ARG A 47 -18.68 -10.44 16.81
N GLN A 48 -17.49 -9.92 17.13
CA GLN A 48 -17.08 -8.58 16.72
C GLN A 48 -16.92 -8.47 15.20
N VAL A 49 -16.35 -9.50 14.56
CA VAL A 49 -16.26 -9.58 13.09
C VAL A 49 -17.66 -9.60 12.48
N GLY A 50 -18.57 -10.43 12.96
CA GLY A 50 -19.95 -10.47 12.46
C GLY A 50 -20.72 -9.16 12.68
N ALA A 51 -20.53 -8.50 13.82
CA ALA A 51 -21.13 -7.20 14.10
C ALA A 51 -20.58 -6.10 13.17
N TRP A 52 -19.26 -6.08 12.93
CA TRP A 52 -18.63 -5.13 12.03
C TRP A 52 -19.10 -5.31 10.58
N ILE A 53 -19.22 -6.55 10.10
CA ILE A 53 -19.77 -6.89 8.78
C ILE A 53 -21.19 -6.34 8.63
N SER A 54 -22.03 -6.52 9.66
CA SER A 54 -23.41 -6.05 9.66
C SER A 54 -23.51 -4.51 9.66
N ALA A 55 -22.59 -3.84 10.37
CA ALA A 55 -22.55 -2.37 10.43
C ALA A 55 -22.16 -1.72 9.08
N GLN A 56 -21.50 -2.46 8.17
CA GLN A 56 -21.11 -1.92 6.86
C GLN A 56 -22.32 -1.55 5.97
N ALA A 57 -23.49 -2.14 6.23
CA ALA A 57 -24.72 -1.80 5.53
C ALA A 57 -25.12 -0.32 5.71
N GLU A 58 -24.81 0.30 6.86
CA GLU A 58 -25.05 1.73 7.12
C GLU A 58 -24.23 2.63 6.18
N HIS A 59 -23.09 2.12 5.69
CA HIS A 59 -22.19 2.79 4.75
C HIS A 59 -22.46 2.41 3.29
N LYS A 60 -23.59 1.76 3.00
CA LYS A 60 -23.94 1.21 1.66
C LYS A 60 -22.96 0.16 1.15
N ILE A 61 -22.28 -0.54 2.05
CA ILE A 61 -21.37 -1.64 1.71
C ILE A 61 -22.05 -2.95 2.14
N THR A 62 -22.38 -3.80 1.18
CA THR A 62 -22.96 -5.12 1.43
C THR A 62 -21.84 -6.14 1.40
N ILE A 63 -21.59 -6.79 2.55
CA ILE A 63 -20.59 -7.86 2.65
C ILE A 63 -21.30 -9.20 2.77
N THR A 64 -20.96 -10.14 1.91
CA THR A 64 -21.37 -11.54 1.96
C THR A 64 -20.17 -12.42 2.23
N HIS A 65 -20.38 -13.56 2.88
CA HIS A 65 -19.30 -14.50 3.18
C HIS A 65 -19.85 -15.91 3.40
N GLY A 66 -19.01 -16.90 3.20
CA GLY A 66 -19.20 -18.28 3.64
C GLY A 66 -19.01 -18.44 5.15
N PRO A 67 -18.75 -19.66 5.64
CA PRO A 67 -18.59 -19.92 7.07
C PRO A 67 -17.49 -19.08 7.73
N LEU A 68 -17.77 -18.55 8.92
CA LEU A 68 -16.76 -18.00 9.83
C LEU A 68 -16.29 -19.13 10.74
N THR A 69 -14.97 -19.32 10.83
CA THR A 69 -14.38 -20.34 11.71
C THR A 69 -13.25 -19.73 12.52
N THR A 70 -13.26 -19.99 13.82
CA THR A 70 -12.25 -19.47 14.75
C THR A 70 -11.29 -20.58 15.21
N GLY A 71 -10.00 -20.29 15.24
CA GLY A 71 -8.94 -21.24 15.62
C GLY A 71 -7.68 -20.55 16.15
N GLY A 72 -6.56 -21.28 16.20
CA GLY A 72 -5.24 -20.73 16.57
C GLY A 72 -4.76 -21.01 18.00
N PHE A 73 -5.49 -21.83 18.76
CA PHE A 73 -5.10 -22.21 20.12
C PHE A 73 -3.69 -22.84 20.16
N PRO A 74 -2.85 -22.54 21.17
CA PRO A 74 -3.11 -21.62 22.27
C PRO A 74 -2.65 -20.18 21.99
N PHE A 75 -1.82 -19.94 20.98
CA PHE A 75 -1.01 -18.70 20.93
C PHE A 75 -1.58 -17.58 20.06
N ARG A 76 -2.64 -17.84 19.30
CA ARG A 76 -3.31 -16.82 18.46
C ARG A 76 -4.81 -17.04 18.42
N ILE A 77 -5.54 -15.98 18.13
CA ILE A 77 -6.93 -16.04 17.71
C ILE A 77 -6.92 -15.81 16.21
N ALA A 78 -7.35 -16.81 15.44
CA ALA A 78 -7.42 -16.73 13.99
C ALA A 78 -8.87 -16.92 13.55
N VAL A 79 -9.45 -15.89 12.94
CA VAL A 79 -10.78 -15.92 12.33
C VAL A 79 -10.59 -16.09 10.83
N ARG A 80 -11.10 -17.21 10.30
CA ARG A 80 -11.06 -17.55 8.89
C ARG A 80 -12.44 -17.31 8.28
N ILE A 81 -12.48 -16.46 7.26
CA ILE A 81 -13.67 -16.00 6.54
C ILE A 81 -13.60 -16.61 5.14
N ASP A 82 -14.48 -17.56 4.84
CA ASP A 82 -14.50 -18.22 3.54
C ASP A 82 -15.26 -17.41 2.50
N SER A 83 -14.73 -17.36 1.27
CA SER A 83 -15.34 -16.69 0.11
C SER A 83 -15.99 -15.33 0.42
N PRO A 84 -15.25 -14.39 1.04
CA PRO A 84 -15.77 -13.05 1.30
C PRO A 84 -15.99 -12.31 -0.03
N ALA A 85 -17.11 -11.61 -0.12
CA ALA A 85 -17.39 -10.68 -1.20
C ALA A 85 -18.01 -9.39 -0.64
N ALA A 86 -17.68 -8.26 -1.25
CA ALA A 86 -18.16 -6.95 -0.88
C ALA A 86 -18.68 -6.23 -2.12
N GLU A 87 -19.81 -5.54 -1.96
CA GLU A 87 -20.41 -4.71 -2.99
C GLU A 87 -20.67 -3.31 -2.42
N TRP A 88 -20.31 -2.28 -3.17
CA TRP A 88 -20.51 -0.88 -2.81
C TRP A 88 -20.91 -0.08 -4.06
N PRO A 89 -21.39 1.16 -3.92
CA PRO A 89 -21.74 1.98 -5.08
C PRO A 89 -20.56 2.14 -6.04
N GLY A 90 -20.69 1.56 -7.24
CA GLY A 90 -19.68 1.63 -8.31
C GLY A 90 -18.62 0.54 -8.28
N GLY A 91 -18.67 -0.44 -7.37
CA GLY A 91 -17.68 -1.51 -7.33
C GLY A 91 -18.07 -2.78 -6.59
N THR A 92 -17.39 -3.87 -6.93
CA THR A 92 -17.51 -5.17 -6.30
C THR A 92 -16.14 -5.78 -6.09
N TRP A 93 -16.01 -6.60 -5.06
CA TRP A 93 -14.84 -7.41 -4.79
C TRP A 93 -15.29 -8.79 -4.32
N ALA A 94 -14.66 -9.84 -4.82
CA ALA A 94 -14.79 -11.20 -4.29
C ALA A 94 -13.40 -11.79 -4.12
N GLY A 95 -13.10 -12.27 -2.92
CA GLY A 95 -11.79 -12.75 -2.53
C GLY A 95 -11.74 -14.24 -2.24
N PRO A 96 -10.51 -14.78 -2.10
CA PRO A 96 -10.29 -16.10 -1.53
C PRO A 96 -10.53 -16.06 -0.01
N THR A 97 -10.26 -17.17 0.69
CA THR A 97 -10.33 -17.21 2.15
C THR A 97 -9.46 -16.11 2.79
N LEU A 98 -10.09 -15.24 3.58
CA LEU A 98 -9.43 -14.21 4.37
C LEU A 98 -9.20 -14.74 5.79
N THR A 99 -7.94 -14.72 6.24
CA THR A 99 -7.59 -15.09 7.62
C THR A 99 -7.17 -13.84 8.36
N LEU A 100 -7.89 -13.48 9.42
CA LEU A 100 -7.54 -12.44 10.38
C LEU A 100 -6.94 -13.11 11.62
N SER A 101 -5.83 -12.60 12.15
CA SER A 101 -5.20 -13.18 13.33
C SER A 101 -4.55 -12.16 14.25
N ALA A 102 -4.69 -12.37 15.55
CA ALA A 102 -4.09 -11.53 16.58
C ALA A 102 -3.60 -12.40 17.75
N ALA A 103 -2.69 -11.86 18.57
CA ALA A 103 -2.35 -12.51 19.84
C ALA A 103 -3.52 -12.33 20.82
N PRO A 104 -3.84 -13.32 21.68
CA PRO A 104 -4.97 -13.21 22.61
C PRO A 104 -4.88 -12.02 23.58
N TRP A 105 -3.66 -11.52 23.82
CA TRP A 105 -3.36 -10.39 24.70
C TRP A 105 -3.04 -9.07 23.96
N ASP A 106 -2.91 -9.10 22.63
CA ASP A 106 -2.66 -7.93 21.79
C ASP A 106 -3.62 -7.95 20.60
N TRP A 107 -4.86 -7.54 20.86
CA TRP A 107 -5.94 -7.48 19.88
C TRP A 107 -5.84 -6.24 18.99
N ARG A 108 -4.98 -5.27 19.33
CA ARG A 108 -4.75 -4.07 18.53
C ARG A 108 -3.94 -4.40 17.29
N ARG A 109 -2.94 -5.29 17.40
CA ARG A 109 -2.14 -5.70 16.24
C ARG A 109 -2.77 -6.90 15.54
N LEU A 110 -3.49 -6.62 14.46
CA LEU A 110 -4.07 -7.64 13.59
C LEU A 110 -3.13 -7.94 12.43
N ASN A 111 -2.89 -9.22 12.18
CA ASN A 111 -2.28 -9.71 10.95
C ASN A 111 -3.37 -10.30 10.07
N TRP A 112 -3.26 -10.16 8.77
CA TRP A 112 -4.23 -10.67 7.82
C TRP A 112 -3.53 -11.35 6.64
N ARG A 113 -4.20 -12.33 6.04
CA ARG A 113 -3.74 -13.05 4.83
C ARG A 113 -4.92 -13.35 3.92
N ALA A 114 -4.75 -13.13 2.63
CA ALA A 114 -5.75 -13.35 1.58
C ALA A 114 -5.08 -13.85 0.29
N ASP A 115 -4.35 -14.95 0.40
CA ASP A 115 -3.66 -15.61 -0.73
C ASP A 115 -4.70 -16.18 -1.71
N GLY A 116 -4.46 -16.05 -3.03
CA GLY A 116 -5.31 -16.61 -4.07
C GLY A 116 -5.81 -15.58 -5.07
N VAL A 117 -7.00 -15.84 -5.63
CA VAL A 117 -7.57 -15.08 -6.73
C VAL A 117 -8.62 -14.12 -6.21
N HIS A 118 -8.47 -12.83 -6.54
CA HIS A 118 -9.39 -11.76 -6.21
C HIS A 118 -10.05 -11.26 -7.49
N HIS A 119 -11.37 -11.21 -7.49
CA HIS A 119 -12.16 -10.64 -8.57
C HIS A 119 -12.59 -9.24 -8.17
N LEU A 120 -12.28 -8.27 -9.02
CA LEU A 120 -12.59 -6.87 -8.85
C LEU A 120 -13.56 -6.47 -9.96
N GLY A 121 -14.64 -5.79 -9.60
CA GLY A 121 -15.56 -5.18 -10.54
C GLY A 121 -15.68 -3.70 -10.25
N TRP A 122 -15.78 -2.87 -11.28
CA TRP A 122 -16.13 -1.47 -11.11
C TRP A 122 -16.92 -0.96 -12.31
N THR A 123 -17.77 0.01 -12.05
CA THR A 123 -18.46 0.73 -13.12
C THR A 123 -17.58 1.87 -13.57
N GLY A 124 -17.14 1.83 -14.84
CA GLY A 124 -16.46 2.92 -15.49
C GLY A 124 -17.34 4.17 -15.60
N ARG A 125 -16.72 5.31 -15.90
CA ARG A 125 -17.46 6.58 -16.07
C ARG A 125 -18.34 6.60 -17.31
N ASP A 126 -18.02 5.75 -18.28
CA ASP A 126 -18.82 5.43 -19.46
C ASP A 126 -20.06 4.56 -19.13
N GLY A 127 -20.28 4.25 -17.84
CA GLY A 127 -21.31 3.34 -17.37
C GLY A 127 -20.99 1.87 -17.64
N GLN A 128 -19.84 1.57 -18.27
CA GLN A 128 -19.46 0.21 -18.61
C GLN A 128 -18.90 -0.50 -17.39
N VAL A 129 -19.41 -1.69 -17.11
CA VAL A 129 -18.86 -2.54 -16.05
C VAL A 129 -17.56 -3.15 -16.55
N ARG A 130 -16.48 -2.93 -15.79
CA ARG A 130 -15.17 -3.53 -16.03
C ARG A 130 -14.85 -4.49 -14.91
N GLN A 131 -14.09 -5.51 -15.24
CA GLN A 131 -13.66 -6.52 -14.29
C GLN A 131 -12.14 -6.72 -14.40
N ALA A 132 -11.52 -7.01 -13.27
CA ALA A 132 -10.13 -7.42 -13.19
C ALA A 132 -9.98 -8.63 -12.28
N THR A 133 -8.99 -9.45 -12.58
CA THR A 133 -8.57 -10.54 -11.72
C THR A 133 -7.17 -10.24 -11.20
N LEU A 134 -7.04 -10.16 -9.87
CA LEU A 134 -5.76 -10.12 -9.19
C LEU A 134 -5.44 -11.51 -8.65
N THR A 135 -4.45 -12.17 -9.22
CA THR A 135 -3.88 -13.40 -8.66
C THR A 135 -2.72 -13.02 -7.75
N ALA A 136 -2.81 -13.38 -6.48
CA ALA A 136 -1.78 -13.15 -5.48
C ALA A 136 -1.27 -14.49 -4.95
N ARG A 137 0.00 -14.82 -5.20
CA ARG A 137 0.61 -16.01 -4.60
C ARG A 137 0.68 -15.88 -3.07
N HIS A 138 1.13 -14.72 -2.61
CA HIS A 138 1.05 -14.34 -1.21
C HIS A 138 0.55 -12.91 -1.10
N LEU A 139 -0.50 -12.70 -0.32
CA LEU A 139 -1.03 -11.38 0.02
C LEU A 139 -1.32 -11.38 1.52
N GLU A 140 -0.48 -10.67 2.25
CA GLU A 140 -0.58 -10.60 3.70
C GLU A 140 -0.22 -9.20 4.19
N GLY A 141 -0.49 -8.95 5.46
CA GLY A 141 -0.17 -7.68 6.05
C GLY A 141 -0.53 -7.62 7.51
N TRP A 142 -0.41 -6.42 8.06
CA TRP A 142 -0.84 -6.14 9.41
C TRP A 142 -1.50 -4.77 9.49
N GLY A 143 -2.30 -4.56 10.53
CA GLY A 143 -2.87 -3.28 10.86
C GLY A 143 -3.04 -3.10 12.36
N GLU A 144 -3.15 -1.84 12.77
CA GLU A 144 -3.45 -1.48 14.15
C GLU A 144 -4.93 -1.09 14.27
N ALA A 145 -5.71 -1.87 15.02
CA ALA A 145 -7.10 -1.56 15.30
C ALA A 145 -7.24 -0.39 16.29
N SER A 146 -8.13 0.51 15.96
CA SER A 146 -8.54 1.69 16.72
C SER A 146 -10.06 1.85 16.64
N PRO A 147 -10.72 2.55 17.57
CA PRO A 147 -12.17 2.80 17.49
C PRO A 147 -12.63 3.42 16.17
N GLY A 148 -11.76 4.18 15.49
CA GLY A 148 -12.01 4.80 14.18
C GLY A 148 -11.62 3.94 12.96
N GLY A 149 -11.25 2.68 13.14
CA GLY A 149 -10.84 1.76 12.07
C GLY A 149 -9.38 1.31 12.18
N LEU A 150 -8.71 1.12 11.04
CA LEU A 150 -7.31 0.72 10.95
C LEU A 150 -6.44 1.92 10.51
N PRO A 151 -6.07 2.84 11.43
CA PRO A 151 -5.27 4.01 11.09
C PRO A 151 -3.87 3.66 10.56
N ARG A 152 -3.35 2.50 10.93
CA ARG A 152 -2.08 1.96 10.45
C ARG A 152 -2.33 0.65 9.73
N ILE A 153 -1.87 0.54 8.50
CA ILE A 153 -1.96 -0.68 7.71
C ILE A 153 -0.73 -0.83 6.83
N GLU A 154 -0.26 -2.07 6.72
CA GLU A 154 0.78 -2.51 5.80
C GLU A 154 0.26 -3.73 5.05
N ALA A 155 0.51 -3.77 3.74
CA ALA A 155 0.16 -4.86 2.86
C ALA A 155 1.36 -5.23 2.01
N TRP A 156 1.67 -6.51 1.93
CA TRP A 156 2.69 -7.07 1.06
C TRP A 156 2.07 -8.10 0.12
N LEU A 157 2.29 -7.88 -1.18
CA LEU A 157 1.96 -8.80 -2.26
C LEU A 157 3.27 -9.39 -2.82
N THR A 158 3.37 -10.72 -2.87
CA THR A 158 4.47 -11.44 -3.53
C THR A 158 3.94 -12.23 -4.70
N ASP A 159 4.65 -12.16 -5.84
CA ASP A 159 4.28 -12.80 -7.10
C ASP A 159 2.80 -12.53 -7.47
N GLY A 160 2.48 -11.26 -7.71
CA GLY A 160 1.15 -10.81 -8.10
C GLY A 160 0.98 -10.71 -9.62
N ALA A 161 -0.23 -10.97 -10.11
CA ALA A 161 -0.63 -10.75 -11.50
C ALA A 161 -2.02 -10.09 -11.55
N LEU A 162 -2.12 -8.94 -12.19
CA LEU A 162 -3.35 -8.21 -12.43
C LEU A 162 -3.72 -8.28 -13.91
N GLU A 163 -4.92 -8.74 -14.21
CA GLU A 163 -5.42 -8.87 -15.58
C GLU A 163 -6.81 -8.25 -15.70
N LEU A 164 -7.03 -7.44 -16.73
CA LEU A 164 -8.37 -6.96 -17.07
C LEU A 164 -9.13 -8.01 -17.87
N ALA A 165 -10.38 -8.25 -17.52
CA ALA A 165 -11.23 -9.25 -18.18
C ALA A 165 -11.53 -8.92 -19.64
N ASP A 166 -11.54 -7.63 -20.00
CA ASP A 166 -11.72 -7.15 -21.38
C ASP A 166 -10.42 -7.24 -22.21
N GLY A 167 -9.32 -7.71 -21.61
CA GLY A 167 -8.00 -7.74 -22.25
C GLY A 167 -7.44 -6.35 -22.55
N GLY A 168 -8.00 -5.28 -21.95
CA GLY A 168 -7.68 -3.89 -22.29
C GLY A 168 -6.22 -3.49 -22.08
N LEU A 169 -5.44 -4.26 -21.31
CA LEU A 169 -4.00 -4.06 -21.13
C LEU A 169 -3.14 -4.87 -22.13
N GLY A 170 -3.74 -5.77 -22.91
CA GLY A 170 -3.02 -6.68 -23.81
C GLY A 170 -2.30 -7.83 -23.10
N GLY A 171 -2.71 -8.16 -21.87
CA GLY A 171 -2.16 -9.23 -21.03
C GLY A 171 -2.06 -8.85 -19.55
N PRO A 172 -1.57 -9.75 -18.68
CA PRO A 172 -1.42 -9.46 -17.26
C PRO A 172 -0.23 -8.52 -16.99
N VAL A 173 -0.42 -7.60 -16.06
CA VAL A 173 0.67 -6.88 -15.38
C VAL A 173 1.11 -7.72 -14.19
N THR A 174 2.37 -8.11 -14.13
CA THR A 174 2.89 -8.92 -13.00
C THR A 174 3.89 -8.13 -12.17
N ALA A 175 4.02 -8.45 -10.89
CA ALA A 175 5.01 -7.86 -10.00
C ALA A 175 5.56 -8.93 -9.05
N ARG A 176 6.88 -8.97 -8.85
CA ARG A 176 7.48 -9.90 -7.88
C ARG A 176 7.19 -9.51 -6.45
N GLY A 177 7.16 -8.21 -6.16
CA GLY A 177 6.85 -7.69 -4.84
C GLY A 177 6.17 -6.33 -4.92
N VAL A 178 5.13 -6.13 -4.13
CA VAL A 178 4.51 -4.82 -3.89
C VAL A 178 4.27 -4.67 -2.39
N LEU A 179 4.84 -3.62 -1.82
CA LEU A 179 4.61 -3.18 -0.44
C LEU A 179 3.81 -1.88 -0.49
N ALA A 180 2.69 -1.83 0.22
CA ALA A 180 1.91 -0.62 0.44
C ALA A 180 1.75 -0.37 1.94
N GLN A 181 1.96 0.87 2.39
CA GLN A 181 1.83 1.22 3.80
C GLN A 181 1.09 2.54 3.97
N ILE A 182 0.31 2.61 5.05
CA ILE A 182 -0.24 3.84 5.61
C ILE A 182 0.13 3.80 7.09
N LEU A 183 1.10 4.61 7.49
CA LEU A 183 1.71 4.57 8.83
C LEU A 183 1.81 5.97 9.45
N PRO A 184 0.68 6.64 9.76
CA PRO A 184 0.70 7.98 10.38
C PRO A 184 1.46 7.95 11.71
N PRO A 185 2.34 8.93 12.00
CA PRO A 185 3.08 9.02 13.27
C PRO A 185 2.14 8.88 14.47
N ARG A 186 2.60 8.24 15.56
CA ARG A 186 1.77 8.21 16.78
C ARG A 186 1.75 9.61 17.38
N ALA A 187 0.64 9.96 18.02
CA ALA A 187 0.52 11.21 18.77
C ALA A 187 1.63 11.37 19.82
N ASP A 188 2.15 10.25 20.34
CA ASP A 188 3.23 10.20 21.35
C ASP A 188 4.64 10.24 20.74
N ASP A 189 4.80 10.07 19.42
CA ASP A 189 6.12 9.91 18.78
C ASP A 189 6.93 11.23 18.73
N GLY A 190 6.43 12.34 19.32
CA GLY A 190 7.15 13.63 19.39
C GLY A 190 7.36 14.33 18.05
N GLU A 191 7.16 13.62 16.94
CA GLU A 191 7.15 14.09 15.55
C GLU A 191 5.73 14.42 15.08
N ALA A 192 4.88 14.91 15.98
CA ALA A 192 3.80 15.79 15.56
C ALA A 192 4.49 17.02 14.96
N ALA A 193 4.67 17.02 13.64
CA ALA A 193 5.19 18.18 12.95
C ALA A 193 4.44 19.43 13.45
N GLY A 194 5.22 20.43 13.86
CA GLY A 194 4.87 21.41 14.88
C GLY A 194 3.75 22.41 14.58
N ASP A 195 2.81 22.09 13.70
CA ASP A 195 1.64 22.93 13.37
C ASP A 195 0.28 22.27 13.68
N GLY A 196 0.25 20.98 14.03
CA GLY A 196 -1.01 20.25 14.28
C GLY A 196 -1.82 19.93 13.03
N THR A 197 -1.26 20.14 11.83
CA THR A 197 -1.91 19.82 10.56
C THR A 197 -1.99 18.30 10.39
N PRO A 198 -3.18 17.71 10.14
CA PRO A 198 -3.29 16.28 9.89
C PRO A 198 -2.48 15.86 8.67
N ARG A 199 -1.75 14.75 8.79
CA ARG A 199 -0.94 14.16 7.73
C ARG A 199 -1.25 12.68 7.60
N LEU A 200 -1.51 12.23 6.37
CA LEU A 200 -1.67 10.82 6.05
C LEU A 200 -0.52 10.41 5.14
N PRO A 201 0.55 9.81 5.70
CA PRO A 201 1.63 9.26 4.89
C PRO A 201 1.17 7.99 4.19
N LEU A 202 1.49 7.87 2.92
CA LEU A 202 1.30 6.68 2.09
C LEU A 202 2.64 6.31 1.44
N SER A 203 2.99 5.04 1.48
CA SER A 203 4.14 4.51 0.73
C SER A 203 3.73 3.34 -0.18
N LEU A 204 4.41 3.24 -1.32
CA LEU A 204 4.30 2.15 -2.28
C LEU A 204 5.70 1.81 -2.79
N ASP A 205 6.12 0.55 -2.66
CA ASP A 205 7.33 0.02 -3.28
C ASP A 205 6.97 -1.22 -4.11
N ALA A 206 7.18 -1.16 -5.41
CA ALA A 206 6.96 -2.25 -6.34
C ALA A 206 8.27 -2.64 -7.02
N LYS A 207 8.50 -3.96 -7.13
CA LYS A 207 9.73 -4.53 -7.69
C LYS A 207 9.44 -5.48 -8.84
N ALA A 208 10.26 -5.36 -9.89
CA ALA A 208 10.20 -6.19 -11.09
C ALA A 208 8.76 -6.29 -11.63
N VAL A 209 8.19 -5.14 -11.97
CA VAL A 209 6.86 -5.05 -12.58
C VAL A 209 6.98 -5.32 -14.07
N SER A 210 6.44 -6.45 -14.53
CA SER A 210 6.37 -6.79 -15.94
C SER A 210 5.09 -6.23 -16.56
N LEU A 211 5.26 -5.47 -17.63
CA LEU A 211 4.20 -4.89 -18.43
C LEU A 211 3.85 -5.82 -19.60
N PRO A 212 2.56 -6.00 -19.91
CA PRO A 212 2.13 -6.71 -21.11
C PRO A 212 2.54 -5.93 -22.38
N PRO A 213 2.60 -6.58 -23.55
CA PRO A 213 3.04 -5.94 -24.80
C PRO A 213 2.28 -4.65 -25.16
N GLY A 214 0.99 -4.56 -24.82
CA GLY A 214 0.17 -3.36 -25.06
C GLY A 214 0.55 -2.15 -24.19
N LEU A 215 1.25 -2.38 -23.08
CA LEU A 215 1.74 -1.35 -22.15
C LEU A 215 3.27 -1.26 -22.12
N GLY A 216 3.96 -2.12 -22.88
CA GLY A 216 5.40 -2.08 -23.01
C GLY A 216 5.87 -0.70 -23.48
N THR A 217 7.03 -0.29 -23.00
CA THR A 217 7.60 1.01 -23.39
C THR A 217 8.82 0.80 -24.26
N VAL A 218 9.30 1.87 -24.90
CA VAL A 218 10.59 1.87 -25.62
C VAL A 218 11.80 1.58 -24.72
N LEU A 219 11.64 1.67 -23.40
CA LEU A 219 12.68 1.40 -22.40
C LEU A 219 12.66 -0.08 -21.95
N GLY A 220 11.73 -0.87 -22.48
CA GLY A 220 11.52 -2.26 -22.11
C GLY A 220 10.14 -2.50 -21.49
N ASN A 221 9.92 -3.77 -21.15
CA ASN A 221 8.66 -4.27 -20.60
C ASN A 221 8.75 -4.50 -19.08
N THR A 222 9.87 -4.16 -18.44
CA THR A 222 10.04 -4.39 -17.00
C THR A 222 10.46 -3.10 -16.33
N ILE A 223 9.66 -2.66 -15.35
CA ILE A 223 10.05 -1.64 -14.38
C ILE A 223 10.71 -2.38 -13.22
N ASP A 224 12.03 -2.21 -13.07
CA ASP A 224 12.79 -2.91 -12.04
C ASP A 224 12.38 -2.46 -10.64
N ARG A 225 12.12 -1.16 -10.48
CA ARG A 225 11.60 -0.59 -9.23
C ARG A 225 10.74 0.64 -9.48
N LEU A 226 9.64 0.72 -8.75
CA LEU A 226 8.83 1.92 -8.55
C LEU A 226 8.69 2.13 -7.04
N ALA A 227 9.16 3.26 -6.53
CA ALA A 227 9.04 3.63 -5.13
C ALA A 227 8.36 5.00 -5.03
N LEU A 228 7.43 5.15 -4.11
CA LEU A 228 6.66 6.37 -3.91
C LEU A 228 6.36 6.54 -2.42
N GLU A 229 6.83 7.63 -1.85
CA GLU A 229 6.52 8.07 -0.50
C GLU A 229 5.87 9.44 -0.60
N MET A 230 4.64 9.54 -0.13
CA MET A 230 3.85 10.77 -0.18
C MET A 230 3.13 11.01 1.15
N SER A 231 2.73 12.24 1.40
CA SER A 231 1.84 12.60 2.50
C SER A 231 0.73 13.52 2.01
N LEU A 232 -0.50 13.16 2.35
CA LEU A 232 -1.66 14.01 2.17
C LEU A 232 -1.79 14.90 3.41
N ASN A 233 -1.67 16.21 3.22
CA ASN A 233 -1.68 17.22 4.27
C ASN A 233 -2.97 18.04 4.19
N GLY A 234 -3.59 18.30 5.34
CA GLY A 234 -4.86 19.05 5.45
C GLY A 234 -5.97 18.23 6.10
N PRO A 235 -7.21 18.74 6.17
CA PRO A 235 -8.31 18.04 6.80
C PRO A 235 -8.73 16.82 5.97
N ILE A 236 -8.47 15.62 6.51
CA ILE A 236 -8.85 14.35 5.88
C ILE A 236 -10.16 13.88 6.50
N GLY A 237 -11.25 14.10 5.77
CA GLY A 237 -12.59 13.75 6.22
C GLY A 237 -12.95 12.28 5.97
N THR A 238 -13.91 11.79 6.75
CA THR A 238 -14.59 10.51 6.50
C THR A 238 -15.92 10.75 5.79
N GLY A 239 -16.35 9.85 4.90
CA GLY A 239 -17.65 9.93 4.25
C GLY A 239 -17.60 9.48 2.78
N PRO A 240 -18.74 9.52 2.07
CA PRO A 240 -18.80 9.10 0.67
C PRO A 240 -18.05 10.09 -0.22
N TRP A 241 -17.26 9.54 -1.16
CA TRP A 241 -16.68 10.31 -2.26
C TRP A 241 -17.78 11.03 -3.07
N PRO A 242 -17.59 12.29 -3.53
CA PRO A 242 -16.37 13.11 -3.49
C PRO A 242 -16.26 14.08 -2.31
N ALA A 243 -17.24 14.11 -1.39
CA ALA A 243 -17.37 15.21 -0.43
C ALA A 243 -16.11 15.42 0.45
N PRO A 244 -15.46 14.38 1.01
CA PRO A 244 -14.21 14.56 1.75
C PRO A 244 -13.07 15.15 0.92
N ALA A 245 -13.00 14.81 -0.37
CA ALA A 245 -11.93 15.29 -1.25
C ALA A 245 -12.14 16.74 -1.68
N LEU A 246 -13.39 17.16 -1.89
CA LEU A 246 -13.73 18.56 -2.11
C LEU A 246 -13.41 19.40 -0.87
N ALA A 247 -13.79 18.93 0.33
CA ALA A 247 -13.46 19.61 1.58
C ALA A 247 -11.95 19.74 1.81
N TRP A 248 -11.18 18.69 1.51
CA TRP A 248 -9.73 18.72 1.57
C TRP A 248 -9.12 19.75 0.61
N ARG A 249 -9.58 19.76 -0.65
CA ARG A 249 -9.15 20.76 -1.64
C ARG A 249 -9.49 22.18 -1.18
N ASP A 250 -10.74 22.42 -0.79
CA ASP A 250 -11.25 23.75 -0.42
C ASP A 250 -10.57 24.30 0.84
N ALA A 251 -10.02 23.43 1.68
CA ALA A 251 -9.19 23.78 2.82
C ALA A 251 -7.70 24.03 2.47
N GLY A 252 -7.33 24.05 1.19
CA GLY A 252 -5.95 24.24 0.74
C GLY A 252 -5.07 23.00 0.95
N GLY A 253 -5.67 21.81 0.87
CA GLY A 253 -4.97 20.54 1.02
C GLY A 253 -3.82 20.37 0.03
N VAL A 254 -2.73 19.78 0.51
CA VAL A 254 -1.48 19.60 -0.26
C VAL A 254 -1.06 18.14 -0.25
N LEU A 255 -0.62 17.63 -1.39
CA LEU A 255 0.06 16.36 -1.53
C LEU A 255 1.56 16.62 -1.62
N GLU A 256 2.30 16.21 -0.59
CA GLU A 256 3.76 16.22 -0.61
C GLU A 256 4.27 14.88 -1.12
N VAL A 257 5.13 14.89 -2.12
CA VAL A 257 5.88 13.74 -2.60
C VAL A 257 7.28 13.83 -2.02
N ASN A 258 7.51 13.09 -0.94
CA ASN A 258 8.79 13.07 -0.22
C ASN A 258 9.84 12.31 -1.01
N GLN A 259 9.42 11.24 -1.70
CA GLN A 259 10.28 10.47 -2.57
C GLN A 259 9.48 9.83 -3.71
N LEU A 260 9.98 9.99 -4.93
CA LEU A 260 9.64 9.19 -6.09
C LEU A 260 10.93 8.52 -6.57
N GLY A 261 10.88 7.23 -6.86
CA GLY A 261 11.97 6.47 -7.44
C GLY A 261 11.47 5.58 -8.57
N LEU A 262 12.13 5.63 -9.72
CA LEU A 262 11.81 4.81 -10.88
C LEU A 262 13.08 4.28 -11.51
N VAL A 263 13.15 2.96 -11.70
CA VAL A 263 14.19 2.30 -12.50
C VAL A 263 13.51 1.51 -13.61
N HIS A 264 13.73 1.92 -14.86
CA HIS A 264 13.06 1.37 -16.03
C HIS A 264 13.97 1.36 -17.24
N GLY A 265 14.55 0.20 -17.54
CA GLY A 265 15.59 0.06 -18.55
C GLY A 265 16.78 0.97 -18.24
N PRO A 266 17.25 1.82 -19.18
CA PRO A 266 18.33 2.74 -18.91
C PRO A 266 17.92 3.94 -18.02
N LEU A 267 16.63 4.22 -17.89
CA LEU A 267 16.15 5.38 -17.14
C LEU A 267 16.18 5.09 -15.64
N ASN A 268 16.93 5.89 -14.90
CA ASN A 268 16.85 5.92 -13.44
C ASN A 268 16.57 7.35 -12.98
N MET A 269 15.42 7.51 -12.32
CA MET A 269 14.88 8.78 -11.88
C MET A 269 14.57 8.74 -10.39
N THR A 270 14.95 9.79 -9.70
CA THR A 270 14.43 10.12 -8.36
C THR A 270 13.77 11.48 -8.41
N GLY A 271 12.83 11.76 -7.52
CA GLY A 271 12.22 13.07 -7.46
C GLY A 271 11.47 13.33 -6.16
N GLU A 272 11.16 14.60 -5.97
CA GLU A 272 10.38 15.12 -4.85
C GLU A 272 9.54 16.28 -5.37
N GLY A 273 8.49 16.64 -4.64
CA GLY A 273 7.71 17.81 -5.00
C GLY A 273 6.44 17.97 -4.21
N THR A 274 5.66 18.95 -4.62
CA THR A 274 4.43 19.35 -3.96
C THR A 274 3.37 19.56 -5.01
N LEU A 275 2.19 18.97 -4.78
CA LEU A 275 1.04 19.05 -5.66
C LEU A 275 -0.18 19.53 -4.87
N ALA A 276 -0.95 20.43 -5.45
CA ALA A 276 -2.25 20.86 -5.00
C ALA A 276 -3.29 20.64 -6.11
N ILE A 277 -4.56 20.83 -5.78
CA ILE A 277 -5.64 20.82 -6.76
C ILE A 277 -6.16 22.26 -6.90
N ASP A 278 -6.07 22.80 -8.11
CA ASP A 278 -6.50 24.16 -8.43
C ASP A 278 -8.05 24.30 -8.34
N PRO A 279 -8.60 25.54 -8.41
CA PRO A 279 -10.05 25.76 -8.37
C PRO A 279 -10.82 25.08 -9.52
N ALA A 280 -10.18 24.82 -10.66
CA ALA A 280 -10.73 24.07 -11.79
C ALA A 280 -10.65 22.54 -11.60
N GLY A 281 -10.18 22.07 -10.44
CA GLY A 281 -10.03 20.66 -10.13
C GLY A 281 -8.84 20.01 -10.82
N GLN A 282 -7.88 20.79 -11.34
CA GLN A 282 -6.70 20.27 -12.02
C GLN A 282 -5.49 20.24 -11.08
N PRO A 283 -4.60 19.25 -11.25
CA PRO A 283 -3.35 19.23 -10.49
C PRO A 283 -2.47 20.42 -10.88
N GLU A 284 -1.93 21.10 -9.87
CA GLU A 284 -0.87 22.10 -10.01
C GLU A 284 0.25 21.84 -8.99
N GLY A 285 1.49 22.11 -9.35
CA GLY A 285 2.60 21.79 -8.47
C GLY A 285 3.99 22.07 -9.02
N ALA A 286 4.98 21.85 -8.17
CA ALA A 286 6.39 21.97 -8.51
C ALA A 286 7.14 20.73 -8.03
N PHE A 287 8.08 20.29 -8.85
CA PHE A 287 8.83 19.06 -8.64
C PHE A 287 10.28 19.28 -8.99
N THR A 288 11.17 18.57 -8.31
CA THR A 288 12.55 18.42 -8.75
C THR A 288 12.79 16.95 -9.01
N ALA A 289 13.25 16.63 -10.21
CA ALA A 289 13.65 15.28 -10.56
C ALA A 289 15.16 15.23 -10.80
N ARG A 290 15.80 14.18 -10.32
CA ARG A 290 17.17 13.82 -10.64
C ARG A 290 17.16 12.60 -11.54
N VAL A 291 17.73 12.75 -12.74
CA VAL A 291 17.71 11.73 -13.79
C VAL A 291 19.11 11.30 -14.16
N THR A 292 19.30 9.99 -14.35
CA THR A 292 20.48 9.37 -14.92
C THR A 292 20.07 8.44 -16.06
N GLY A 293 21.00 8.11 -16.96
CA GLY A 293 20.71 7.30 -18.16
C GLY A 293 19.84 8.01 -19.20
N PHE A 294 19.81 9.35 -19.17
CA PHE A 294 19.01 10.17 -20.08
C PHE A 294 19.49 10.06 -21.55
N ALA A 295 20.79 9.87 -21.79
CA ALA A 295 21.34 9.79 -23.14
C ALA A 295 20.88 8.50 -23.82
N GLU A 296 20.97 7.39 -23.10
CA GLU A 296 20.50 6.06 -23.50
C GLU A 296 18.97 6.04 -23.65
N THR A 297 18.25 6.77 -22.78
CA THR A 297 16.79 6.96 -22.89
C THR A 297 16.42 7.68 -24.18
N VAL A 298 17.09 8.81 -24.50
CA VAL A 298 16.88 9.56 -25.75
C VAL A 298 17.21 8.69 -26.97
N GLU A 299 18.28 7.90 -26.89
CA GLU A 299 18.66 6.98 -27.96
C GLU A 299 17.64 5.86 -28.18
N ALA A 300 17.05 5.31 -27.10
CA ALA A 300 15.96 4.34 -27.19
C ALA A 300 14.72 4.96 -27.86
N LEU A 301 14.36 6.20 -27.49
CA LEU A 301 13.28 6.94 -28.11
C LEU A 301 13.54 7.24 -29.60
N ARG A 302 14.79 7.57 -29.96
CA ARG A 302 15.22 7.79 -31.34
C ARG A 302 15.08 6.52 -32.17
N LYS A 303 15.57 5.38 -31.66
CA LYS A 303 15.45 4.07 -32.34
C LYS A 303 14.00 3.64 -32.54
N ALA A 304 13.11 4.02 -31.63
CA ALA A 304 11.67 3.78 -31.74
C ALA A 304 10.95 4.78 -32.67
N GLY A 305 11.65 5.79 -33.20
CA GLY A 305 11.06 6.81 -34.07
C GLY A 305 10.19 7.84 -33.35
N ILE A 306 10.22 7.87 -32.01
CA ILE A 306 9.46 8.84 -31.20
C ILE A 306 10.12 10.23 -31.24
N VAL A 307 11.45 10.25 -31.29
CA VAL A 307 12.24 11.49 -31.41
C VAL A 307 12.99 11.45 -32.74
N GLU A 308 12.86 12.49 -33.55
CA GLU A 308 13.60 12.63 -34.81
C GLU A 308 15.11 12.66 -34.56
N ASN A 309 15.90 12.13 -35.51
CA ASN A 309 17.37 12.06 -35.36
C ASN A 309 18.00 13.42 -35.02
N ARG A 310 17.64 14.48 -35.75
CA ARG A 310 18.18 15.84 -35.50
C ARG A 310 17.78 16.39 -34.13
N ALA A 311 16.55 16.11 -33.70
CA ALA A 311 16.06 16.53 -32.39
C ALA A 311 16.79 15.77 -31.27
N ALA A 312 17.02 14.46 -31.45
CA ALA A 312 17.78 13.65 -30.51
C ALA A 312 19.22 14.16 -30.36
N ASP A 313 19.90 14.47 -31.47
CA ASP A 313 21.26 15.03 -31.45
C ASP A 313 21.31 16.35 -30.66
N ALA A 314 20.38 17.27 -30.95
CA ALA A 314 20.29 18.56 -30.26
C ALA A 314 20.02 18.39 -28.76
N VAL A 315 19.08 17.50 -28.40
CA VAL A 315 18.75 17.19 -27.01
C VAL A 315 19.95 16.59 -26.29
N GLN A 316 20.67 15.64 -26.89
CA GLN A 316 21.86 15.04 -26.27
C GLN A 316 22.96 16.06 -25.99
N ILE A 317 23.20 17.02 -26.90
CA ILE A 317 24.16 18.10 -26.68
C ILE A 317 23.75 18.95 -25.47
N ILE A 318 22.48 19.40 -25.43
CA ILE A 318 21.95 20.23 -24.33
C ILE A 318 22.05 19.48 -23.00
N LEU A 319 21.60 18.23 -22.96
CA LEU A 319 21.66 17.40 -21.75
C LEU A 319 23.11 17.18 -21.32
N GLY A 320 24.05 16.97 -22.25
CA GLY A 320 25.47 16.83 -21.96
C GLY A 320 26.12 18.08 -21.34
N LEU A 321 25.67 19.27 -21.73
CA LEU A 321 26.12 20.55 -21.16
C LEU A 321 25.53 20.81 -19.77
N LEU A 322 24.30 20.37 -19.51
CA LEU A 322 23.62 20.54 -18.23
C LEU A 322 23.96 19.45 -17.20
N ALA A 323 24.36 18.27 -17.67
CA ALA A 323 24.62 17.14 -16.81
C ALA A 323 25.87 17.34 -15.95
N ARG A 324 25.72 17.05 -14.66
CA ARG A 324 26.78 17.09 -13.65
C ARG A 324 27.23 15.68 -13.32
N GLY A 325 28.46 15.54 -12.84
CA GLY A 325 29.00 14.25 -12.39
C GLY A 325 30.47 14.06 -12.74
N PRO A 326 31.17 13.17 -12.01
CA PRO A 326 32.60 12.96 -12.14
C PRO A 326 33.00 12.48 -13.54
N ALA A 327 34.25 12.75 -13.95
CA ALA A 327 34.79 12.23 -15.20
C ALA A 327 34.80 10.69 -15.17
N GLY A 328 34.11 10.04 -16.12
CA GLY A 328 33.98 8.59 -16.20
C GLY A 328 32.91 7.95 -15.30
N GLY A 329 32.14 8.75 -14.53
CA GLY A 329 31.00 8.26 -13.73
C GLY A 329 29.64 8.61 -14.35
N PRO A 330 28.53 8.11 -13.75
CA PRO A 330 27.19 8.36 -14.26
C PRO A 330 26.85 9.85 -14.25
N LYS A 331 26.44 10.35 -15.42
CA LYS A 331 25.99 11.72 -15.59
C LYS A 331 24.59 11.88 -15.03
N THR A 332 24.39 12.97 -14.31
CA THR A 332 23.18 13.28 -13.57
C THR A 332 22.61 14.62 -14.02
N LEU A 333 21.30 14.69 -14.21
CA LEU A 333 20.59 15.91 -14.56
C LEU A 333 19.55 16.22 -13.48
N ASP A 334 19.66 17.38 -12.86
CA ASP A 334 18.63 17.91 -11.96
C ASP A 334 17.67 18.78 -12.79
N VAL A 335 16.38 18.42 -12.78
CA VAL A 335 15.34 18.92 -13.69
C VAL A 335 14.22 19.52 -12.85
N PRO A 336 14.18 20.86 -12.67
CA PRO A 336 13.06 21.52 -12.02
C PRO A 336 11.86 21.55 -12.97
N MET A 337 10.72 21.04 -12.52
CA MET A 337 9.51 20.91 -13.33
C MET A 337 8.34 21.59 -12.63
N THR A 338 7.47 22.24 -13.40
CA THR A 338 6.23 22.82 -12.90
C THR A 338 5.07 22.25 -13.67
N LEU A 339 3.98 21.99 -12.95
CA LEU A 339 2.69 21.65 -13.53
C LEU A 339 1.71 22.79 -13.23
N GLN A 340 1.28 23.50 -14.26
CA GLN A 340 0.32 24.61 -14.15
C GLN A 340 -0.57 24.62 -15.38
N ASP A 341 -1.85 24.92 -15.23
CA ASP A 341 -2.82 24.96 -16.33
C ASP A 341 -2.86 23.68 -17.18
N ARG A 342 -2.61 22.54 -16.53
CA ARG A 342 -2.43 21.20 -17.13
C ARG A 342 -1.19 21.05 -18.02
N THR A 343 -0.27 21.99 -18.03
CA THR A 343 0.98 21.92 -18.77
C THR A 343 2.12 21.58 -17.83
N LEU A 344 2.80 20.47 -18.10
CA LEU A 344 4.04 20.10 -17.43
C LEU A 344 5.22 20.71 -18.21
N SER A 345 6.00 21.54 -17.54
CA SER A 345 7.10 22.30 -18.15
C SER A 345 8.41 22.10 -17.39
N LEU A 346 9.52 22.19 -18.12
CA LEU A 346 10.88 22.32 -17.63
C LEU A 346 11.37 23.73 -17.95
N GLY A 347 11.29 24.64 -16.98
CA GLY A 347 11.50 26.07 -17.24
C GLY A 347 10.53 26.59 -18.33
N ALA A 348 11.05 27.12 -19.42
CA ALA A 348 10.25 27.60 -20.55
C ALA A 348 9.86 26.49 -21.56
N VAL A 349 10.36 25.27 -21.41
CA VAL A 349 10.11 24.17 -22.34
C VAL A 349 8.89 23.37 -21.90
N THR A 350 7.86 23.32 -22.74
CA THR A 350 6.70 22.45 -22.53
C THR A 350 7.06 21.00 -22.82
N LEU A 351 6.83 20.10 -21.86
CA LEU A 351 7.06 18.66 -22.02
C LEU A 351 5.81 17.96 -22.51
N LEU A 352 4.70 18.15 -21.80
CA LEU A 352 3.41 17.57 -22.18
C LEU A 352 2.25 18.39 -21.59
N ARG A 353 1.07 18.23 -22.20
CA ARG A 353 -0.17 18.76 -21.68
C ARG A 353 -1.07 17.61 -21.22
N LEU A 354 -1.44 17.63 -19.94
CA LEU A 354 -2.37 16.67 -19.34
C LEU A 354 -3.78 16.87 -19.88
N LYS A 355 -4.47 15.75 -20.09
CA LYS A 355 -5.93 15.78 -20.26
C LYS A 355 -6.56 16.27 -18.95
N PRO A 356 -7.69 17.01 -19.02
CA PRO A 356 -8.40 17.39 -17.81
C PRO A 356 -8.70 16.16 -16.96
N VAL A 357 -8.41 16.25 -15.66
CA VAL A 357 -8.77 15.22 -14.70
C VAL A 357 -10.06 15.65 -14.01
N ASP A 358 -11.02 14.73 -13.97
CA ASP A 358 -12.26 14.92 -13.23
C ASP A 358 -12.20 14.00 -12.02
N TRP A 359 -11.85 14.53 -10.85
CA TRP A 359 -11.73 13.72 -9.63
C TRP A 359 -13.09 13.50 -8.97
N PHE A 360 -13.96 14.51 -9.05
CA PHE A 360 -15.08 14.65 -8.13
C PHE A 360 -16.42 14.14 -8.68
N ARG A 361 -16.46 13.64 -9.92
CA ARG A 361 -17.66 12.97 -10.43
C ARG A 361 -17.71 11.51 -9.97
N PRO A 362 -18.77 11.08 -9.25
CA PRO A 362 -18.90 9.69 -8.86
C PRO A 362 -19.12 8.78 -10.08
N PRO A 363 -18.64 7.52 -10.05
CA PRO A 363 -18.92 6.55 -11.11
C PRO A 363 -20.43 6.31 -11.22
N GLY A 364 -20.97 6.28 -12.45
CA GLY A 364 -22.38 5.97 -12.71
C GLY A 364 -23.38 7.14 -12.55
N SER A 365 -22.90 8.39 -12.51
CA SER A 365 -23.75 9.61 -12.53
C SER A 365 -24.18 10.05 -13.92
#